data_AF-A0A5E3WR68-F1
#
_entry.id   AF-A0A5E3WR68-F1
#
_cell.length_a   1.000
_cell.length_b   1.000
_cell.length_c   1.000
_cell.angle_alpha   90.00
_cell.angle_beta   90.00
_cell.angle_gamma   90.00
#
_symmetry.space_group_name_H-M   'P 1'
#
loop_
_entity.id
_entity.type
_entity.pdbx_description
1 polymer ?
#
loop_
_entity_poly.entity_id
_entity_poly.type
_entity_poly.pdbx_seq_one_letter_code
_entity_poly.pdbx_strand_id
1 'polypeptide(L)'
;MPSSSSTSRSKAVKRPFNALKGIRSAQRYWMHKEIAEVDAKWHTLARSRHDLRKYDEYSGLEKAELEAAQKELVWREVHQLRLTRLPQFDYMWQENIRISLEAYSDGNMDFNAIVAIERYKRLWNCLEQEASATASRSRKRQSDEEYAAALSSVLLKHRMSQEAATNDFYGRFDHPNPLWLDPNALSFFLGPDAPQQFKALEHQMCFVSEVQRFRDASYFQAESDVERDEMLKIWFRGFFIPRREYMQEMFDYADACLRSLEGMDDGAGNLMMSAAMWLHEHQTNGKFKISPPSLRY
;
A
#
# COMPACT_ATOMS: atom_id res chain seq x y z
N MET A 1 -3.99 68.74 -27.70
CA MET A 1 -4.41 68.88 -26.29
C MET A 1 -5.88 69.31 -26.28
N PRO A 2 -6.78 68.87 -25.38
CA PRO A 2 -6.72 67.79 -24.39
C PRO A 2 -7.95 66.81 -24.40
N SER A 3 -7.88 65.82 -23.50
CA SER A 3 -8.92 65.13 -22.70
C SER A 3 -9.96 64.16 -23.30
N SER A 4 -9.75 62.89 -22.93
CA SER A 4 -10.67 61.94 -22.26
C SER A 4 -11.86 61.34 -23.00
N SER A 5 -11.88 60.00 -23.12
CA SER A 5 -12.68 59.20 -22.19
C SER A 5 -12.31 57.72 -22.23
N SER A 6 -12.25 57.17 -21.02
CA SER A 6 -11.95 55.81 -20.62
C SER A 6 -13.07 54.84 -20.99
N THR A 7 -12.72 53.64 -21.47
CA THR A 7 -13.45 52.42 -21.05
C THR A 7 -12.48 51.24 -21.05
N SER A 8 -11.63 51.17 -20.04
CA SER A 8 -10.89 49.96 -19.71
C SER A 8 -11.89 48.93 -19.17
N ARG A 9 -12.47 48.10 -20.05
CA ARG A 9 -13.10 46.85 -19.64
C ARG A 9 -12.02 45.98 -19.03
N SER A 10 -12.03 45.88 -17.70
CA SER A 10 -11.26 44.92 -16.94
C SER A 10 -11.58 43.52 -17.45
N LYS A 11 -10.71 42.97 -18.30
CA LYS A 11 -10.72 41.54 -18.61
C LYS A 11 -10.23 40.84 -17.35
N ALA A 12 -11.17 40.37 -16.53
CA ALA A 12 -10.89 39.40 -15.50
C ALA A 12 -10.12 38.24 -16.14
N VAL A 13 -8.83 38.13 -15.80
CA VAL A 13 -7.95 37.07 -16.26
C VAL A 13 -8.44 35.77 -15.61
N LYS A 14 -9.32 35.06 -16.31
CA LYS A 14 -9.57 33.64 -16.03
C LYS A 14 -8.31 32.86 -16.45
N ARG A 15 -7.42 32.59 -15.51
CA ARG A 15 -6.40 31.53 -15.58
C ARG A 15 -6.28 30.90 -14.18
N PRO A 16 -6.05 29.59 -14.04
CA PRO A 16 -6.76 28.49 -14.71
C PRO A 16 -7.10 27.39 -13.69
N PHE A 17 -8.38 27.15 -13.41
CA PHE A 17 -8.81 26.00 -12.59
C PHE A 17 -8.22 24.65 -13.08
N ASN A 18 -7.98 24.55 -14.39
CA ASN A 18 -7.40 23.36 -15.03
C ASN A 18 -5.89 23.16 -14.75
N ALA A 19 -5.10 24.21 -14.54
CA ALA A 19 -3.67 24.04 -14.26
C ALA A 19 -3.43 23.60 -12.81
N LEU A 20 -4.22 24.11 -11.87
CA LEU A 20 -4.19 23.66 -10.47
C LEU A 20 -4.64 22.19 -10.35
N LYS A 21 -5.63 21.78 -11.15
CA LYS A 21 -6.05 20.37 -11.23
C LYS A 21 -4.91 19.47 -11.73
N GLY A 22 -4.24 19.85 -12.82
CA GLY A 22 -3.09 19.09 -13.36
C GLY A 22 -1.91 18.98 -12.40
N ILE A 23 -1.60 20.04 -11.64
CA ILE A 23 -0.52 20.03 -10.62
C ILE A 23 -0.87 19.05 -9.50
N ARG A 24 -2.10 19.08 -8.99
CA ARG A 24 -2.54 18.17 -7.92
C ARG A 24 -2.52 16.71 -8.37
N SER A 25 -2.94 16.41 -9.60
CA SER A 25 -2.88 15.05 -10.14
C SER A 25 -1.45 14.54 -10.26
N ALA A 26 -0.51 15.38 -10.72
CA ALA A 26 0.91 15.02 -10.78
C ALA A 26 1.49 14.76 -9.38
N GLN A 27 1.16 15.59 -8.38
CA GLN A 27 1.61 15.38 -7.00
C GLN A 27 1.10 14.06 -6.41
N ARG A 28 -0.17 13.71 -6.65
CA ARG A 28 -0.74 12.44 -6.21
C ARG A 28 -0.08 11.25 -6.90
N TYR A 29 0.15 11.35 -8.21
CA TYR A 29 0.88 10.31 -8.95
C TYR A 29 2.27 10.05 -8.34
N TRP A 30 3.03 11.10 -8.06
CA TRP A 30 4.35 10.97 -7.42
C TRP A 30 4.26 10.36 -6.02
N MET A 31 3.27 10.75 -5.21
CA MET A 31 3.07 10.17 -3.89
C MET A 31 2.72 8.67 -3.98
N HIS A 32 1.86 8.26 -4.91
CA HIS A 32 1.54 6.86 -5.15
C HIS A 32 2.79 6.07 -5.56
N LYS A 33 3.58 6.60 -6.50
CA LYS A 33 4.85 6.01 -6.90
C LYS A 33 5.77 5.76 -5.70
N GLU A 34 5.92 6.75 -4.82
CA GLU A 34 6.79 6.63 -3.65
C GLU A 34 6.31 5.60 -2.62
N ILE A 35 5.00 5.51 -2.40
CA ILE A 35 4.40 4.47 -1.55
C ILE A 35 4.73 3.09 -2.13
N ALA A 36 4.49 2.89 -3.43
CA ALA A 36 4.74 1.63 -4.11
C ALA A 36 6.24 1.25 -4.11
N GLU A 37 7.14 2.21 -4.29
CA GLU A 37 8.59 1.98 -4.20
C GLU A 37 9.02 1.53 -2.79
N VAL A 38 8.48 2.14 -1.74
CA VAL A 38 8.82 1.76 -0.36
C VAL A 38 8.26 0.37 -0.03
N ASP A 39 7.02 0.09 -0.41
CA ASP A 39 6.42 -1.24 -0.23
C ASP A 39 7.19 -2.33 -1.00
N ALA A 40 7.63 -2.07 -2.23
CA ALA A 40 8.44 -3.00 -3.00
C ALA A 40 9.80 -3.27 -2.34
N LYS A 41 10.46 -2.24 -1.80
CA LYS A 41 11.72 -2.43 -1.07
C LYS A 41 11.54 -3.24 0.21
N TRP A 42 10.43 -3.05 0.93
CA TRP A 42 10.08 -3.89 2.08
C TRP A 42 9.87 -5.35 1.68
N HIS A 43 9.16 -5.60 0.57
CA HIS A 43 9.00 -6.94 0.03
C HIS A 43 10.36 -7.58 -0.34
N THR A 44 11.21 -6.87 -1.09
CA THR A 44 12.55 -7.36 -1.45
C THR A 44 13.39 -7.68 -0.21
N LEU A 45 13.39 -6.79 0.80
CA LEU A 45 14.09 -7.01 2.06
C LEU A 45 13.60 -8.29 2.78
N ALA A 46 12.29 -8.49 2.85
CA ALA A 46 11.68 -9.68 3.43
C ALA A 46 12.09 -10.97 2.68
N ARG A 47 12.09 -10.93 1.34
CA ARG A 47 12.54 -12.06 0.51
C ARG A 47 14.01 -12.39 0.72
N SER A 48 14.89 -11.38 0.73
CA SER A 48 16.31 -11.57 1.01
C SER A 48 16.53 -12.22 2.39
N ARG A 49 15.79 -11.79 3.42
CA ARG A 49 15.86 -12.41 4.76
C ARG A 49 15.38 -13.84 4.81
N HIS A 50 14.30 -14.14 4.10
CA HIS A 50 13.77 -15.49 4.02
C HIS A 50 14.80 -16.43 3.39
N ASP A 51 15.39 -16.01 2.26
CA ASP A 51 16.47 -16.75 1.62
C ASP A 51 17.65 -16.90 2.59
N LEU A 52 17.97 -15.86 3.38
CA LEU A 52 19.03 -15.96 4.39
C LEU A 52 18.79 -17.09 5.41
N ARG A 53 17.56 -17.20 5.91
CA ARG A 53 17.21 -18.20 6.92
C ARG A 53 17.25 -19.63 6.38
N LYS A 54 17.03 -19.81 5.08
CA LYS A 54 16.94 -21.15 4.46
C LYS A 54 18.30 -21.83 4.33
N TYR A 55 19.37 -21.05 4.12
CA TYR A 55 20.69 -21.61 3.83
C TYR A 55 21.63 -21.70 5.04
N ASP A 56 21.28 -21.16 6.22
CA ASP A 56 22.06 -21.21 7.48
C ASP A 56 23.56 -20.81 7.37
N GLU A 57 23.96 -20.29 6.21
CA GLU A 57 25.33 -20.06 5.76
C GLU A 57 25.47 -18.59 5.36
N TYR A 58 25.56 -17.69 6.33
CA TYR A 58 25.84 -16.28 6.01
C TYR A 58 26.93 -15.68 6.86
N SER A 59 27.67 -14.79 6.22
CA SER A 59 28.66 -13.96 6.87
C SER A 59 27.97 -12.91 7.75
N GLY A 60 28.64 -12.43 8.80
CA GLY A 60 28.11 -11.32 9.61
C GLY A 60 27.88 -10.03 8.82
N LEU A 61 28.46 -9.91 7.62
CA LEU A 61 28.39 -8.75 6.74
C LEU A 61 27.01 -8.63 6.06
N GLU A 62 26.50 -9.70 5.45
CA GLU A 62 25.19 -9.68 4.76
C GLU A 62 24.04 -9.39 5.74
N LYS A 63 24.13 -9.92 6.97
CA LYS A 63 23.17 -9.58 8.02
C LYS A 63 23.21 -8.08 8.36
N ALA A 64 24.39 -7.49 8.48
CA ALA A 64 24.55 -6.07 8.77
C ALA A 64 24.00 -5.19 7.64
N GLU A 65 24.17 -5.61 6.38
CA GLU A 65 23.59 -4.92 5.21
C GLU A 65 22.06 -4.91 5.23
N LEU A 66 21.42 -6.04 5.56
CA LEU A 66 19.96 -6.11 5.68
C LEU A 66 19.43 -5.30 6.88
N GLU A 67 20.18 -5.24 7.98
CA GLU A 67 19.84 -4.38 9.13
C GLU A 67 19.97 -2.89 8.78
N ALA A 68 20.99 -2.52 8.00
CA ALA A 68 21.16 -1.15 7.51
C ALA A 68 20.03 -0.75 6.53
N ALA A 69 19.70 -1.62 5.58
CA ALA A 69 18.60 -1.41 4.64
C ALA A 69 17.25 -1.26 5.37
N GLN A 70 17.01 -2.05 6.42
CA GLN A 70 15.82 -1.89 7.26
C GLN A 70 15.76 -0.53 7.94
N LYS A 71 16.87 -0.09 8.57
CA LYS A 71 16.92 1.20 9.26
C LYS A 71 16.65 2.34 8.29
N GLU A 72 17.22 2.26 7.10
CA GLU A 72 16.98 3.24 6.02
C GLU A 72 15.52 3.25 5.58
N LEU A 73 14.88 2.09 5.40
CA LEU A 73 13.46 2.03 5.02
C LEU A 73 12.55 2.60 6.10
N VAL A 74 12.80 2.27 7.37
CA VAL A 74 12.05 2.85 8.50
C VAL A 74 12.21 4.37 8.52
N TRP A 75 13.44 4.86 8.38
CA TRP A 75 13.70 6.29 8.34
C TRP A 75 12.97 6.98 7.18
N ARG A 76 13.08 6.41 5.97
CA ARG A 76 12.42 6.91 4.75
C ARG A 76 10.91 6.96 4.94
N GLU A 77 10.31 5.90 5.47
CA GLU A 77 8.86 5.82 5.60
C GLU A 77 8.31 6.76 6.68
N VAL A 78 8.98 6.87 7.84
CA VAL A 78 8.57 7.75 8.93
C VAL A 78 8.89 9.21 8.60
N HIS A 79 10.15 9.55 8.38
CA HIS A 79 10.58 10.95 8.28
C HIS A 79 10.25 11.56 6.93
N GLN A 80 10.51 10.85 5.83
CA GLN A 80 10.28 11.39 4.49
C GLN A 80 8.81 11.28 4.09
N LEU A 81 8.22 10.07 4.15
CA LEU A 81 6.84 9.88 3.71
C LEU A 81 5.84 10.42 4.72
N ARG A 82 5.79 9.89 5.94
CA ARG A 82 4.75 10.24 6.90
C ARG A 82 4.85 11.67 7.41
N LEU A 83 6.02 12.12 7.87
CA LEU A 83 6.15 13.42 8.54
C LEU A 83 6.27 14.59 7.56
N THR A 84 6.86 14.40 6.38
CA THR A 84 7.18 15.50 5.47
C THR A 84 6.23 15.59 4.26
N ARG A 85 5.88 14.45 3.63
CA ARG A 85 5.16 14.44 2.35
C ARG A 85 3.67 14.21 2.48
N LEU A 86 3.27 13.18 3.24
CA LEU A 86 1.88 12.79 3.43
C LEU A 86 0.97 13.94 3.93
N PRO A 87 1.39 14.85 4.84
CA PRO A 87 0.55 15.94 5.32
C PRO A 87 0.14 16.93 4.21
N GLN A 88 0.90 17.01 3.11
CA GLN A 88 0.54 17.87 1.97
C GLN A 88 -0.76 17.41 1.28
N PHE A 89 -1.22 16.19 1.57
CA PHE A 89 -2.44 15.58 1.08
C PHE A 89 -3.57 15.55 2.12
N ASP A 90 -3.49 16.36 3.18
CA ASP A 90 -4.53 16.42 4.23
C ASP A 90 -5.89 16.92 3.75
N TYR A 91 -5.90 17.75 2.70
CA TYR A 91 -7.13 18.20 2.04
C TYR A 91 -7.99 17.04 1.52
N MET A 92 -7.38 15.92 1.14
CA MET A 92 -8.10 14.74 0.63
C MET A 92 -8.97 14.08 1.71
N TRP A 93 -8.68 14.32 3.00
CA TRP A 93 -9.49 13.82 4.11
C TRP A 93 -10.70 14.70 4.41
N GLN A 94 -10.69 15.95 3.94
CA GLN A 94 -11.77 16.92 4.13
C GLN A 94 -12.76 16.94 2.97
N GLU A 95 -12.30 16.60 1.77
CA GLU A 95 -13.19 16.31 0.65
C GLU A 95 -13.86 14.95 0.96
N ASN A 96 -15.14 14.96 1.34
CA ASN A 96 -15.99 13.76 1.37
C ASN A 96 -16.10 13.22 -0.06
N ILE A 97 -15.04 12.58 -0.56
CA ILE A 97 -15.08 11.97 -1.87
C ILE A 97 -15.96 10.73 -1.71
N ARG A 98 -17.26 10.90 -1.98
CA ARG A 98 -18.14 9.81 -2.42
C ARG A 98 -17.56 9.29 -3.74
N ILE A 99 -16.48 8.54 -3.63
CA ILE A 99 -15.85 7.84 -4.72
C ILE A 99 -16.87 6.79 -5.14
N SER A 100 -17.60 6.97 -6.24
CA SER A 100 -18.42 5.88 -6.76
C SER A 100 -17.49 4.73 -7.17
N LEU A 101 -17.82 3.49 -6.78
CA LEU A 101 -17.17 2.26 -7.26
C LEU A 101 -17.15 2.17 -8.80
N GLU A 102 -18.02 2.92 -9.49
CA GLU A 102 -18.07 3.02 -10.96
C GLU A 102 -16.89 3.85 -11.52
N ALA A 103 -16.20 4.67 -10.72
CA ALA A 103 -14.98 5.35 -11.15
C ALA A 103 -13.74 4.43 -11.13
N TYR A 104 -13.86 3.25 -10.52
CA TYR A 104 -12.81 2.22 -10.45
C TYR A 104 -12.59 1.54 -11.82
N SER A 105 -13.54 1.65 -12.76
CA SER A 105 -13.53 0.87 -14.00
C SER A 105 -12.82 1.51 -15.19
N ASP A 106 -12.20 2.69 -15.06
CA ASP A 106 -11.79 3.47 -16.24
C ASP A 106 -10.32 3.94 -16.26
N GLY A 107 -9.41 3.17 -15.65
CA GLY A 107 -7.96 3.39 -15.82
C GLY A 107 -7.47 4.78 -15.44
N ASN A 108 -8.25 5.52 -14.64
CA ASN A 108 -7.94 6.89 -14.28
C ASN A 108 -6.80 6.90 -13.26
N MET A 109 -5.60 7.12 -13.78
CA MET A 109 -4.34 7.23 -13.05
C MET A 109 -4.41 8.10 -11.79
N ASP A 110 -5.14 9.21 -11.87
CA ASP A 110 -5.31 10.13 -10.75
C ASP A 110 -6.18 9.52 -9.65
N PHE A 111 -7.19 8.76 -10.04
CA PHE A 111 -8.08 8.05 -9.12
C PHE A 111 -7.35 6.92 -8.38
N ASN A 112 -6.57 6.11 -9.09
CA ASN A 112 -5.76 5.06 -8.48
C ASN A 112 -4.78 5.65 -7.45
N ALA A 113 -4.17 6.80 -7.77
CA ALA A 113 -3.31 7.52 -6.85
C ALA A 113 -4.08 8.03 -5.62
N ILE A 114 -5.29 8.57 -5.78
CA ILE A 114 -6.15 8.99 -4.65
C ILE A 114 -6.39 7.82 -3.69
N VAL A 115 -6.84 6.68 -4.22
CA VAL A 115 -7.17 5.50 -3.42
C VAL A 115 -5.94 4.97 -2.68
N ALA A 116 -4.78 4.88 -3.36
CA ALA A 116 -3.54 4.45 -2.72
C ALA A 116 -3.11 5.38 -1.58
N ILE A 117 -3.15 6.69 -1.80
CA ILE A 117 -2.80 7.69 -0.79
C ILE A 117 -3.75 7.62 0.40
N GLU A 118 -5.06 7.53 0.18
CA GLU A 118 -6.04 7.46 1.28
C GLU A 118 -5.89 6.19 2.11
N ARG A 119 -5.69 5.04 1.48
CA ARG A 119 -5.39 3.77 2.16
C ARG A 119 -4.13 3.88 3.01
N TYR A 120 -3.09 4.49 2.45
CA TYR A 120 -1.83 4.70 3.16
C TYR A 120 -1.97 5.67 4.34
N LYS A 121 -2.75 6.75 4.21
CA LYS A 121 -3.10 7.65 5.32
C LYS A 121 -3.85 6.93 6.44
N ARG A 122 -4.78 6.04 6.09
CA ARG A 122 -5.53 5.23 7.06
C ARG A 122 -4.65 4.28 7.85
N LEU A 123 -3.72 3.61 7.16
CA LEU A 123 -2.69 2.79 7.82
C LEU A 123 -1.90 3.63 8.84
N TRP A 124 -1.41 4.80 8.41
CA TRP A 124 -0.66 5.69 9.29
C TRP A 124 -1.47 6.20 10.48
N ASN A 125 -2.75 6.54 10.30
CA ASN A 125 -3.61 6.92 11.42
C ASN A 125 -3.67 5.83 12.52
N CYS A 126 -3.66 4.55 12.13
CA CYS A 126 -3.65 3.44 13.10
C CYS A 126 -2.29 3.32 13.81
N LEU A 127 -1.19 3.39 13.04
CA LEU A 127 0.16 3.36 13.58
C LEU A 127 0.38 4.50 14.60
N GLU A 128 -0.18 5.68 14.32
CA GLU A 128 -0.11 6.84 15.21
C GLU A 128 -0.92 6.68 16.49
N GLN A 129 -2.10 6.07 16.40
CA GLN A 129 -2.89 5.73 17.59
C GLN A 129 -2.16 4.70 18.46
N GLU A 130 -1.55 3.67 17.87
CA GLU A 130 -0.73 2.70 18.60
C GLU A 130 0.51 3.35 19.23
N ALA A 131 1.21 4.22 18.50
CA ALA A 131 2.35 4.97 19.02
C ALA A 131 1.95 5.90 20.18
N SER A 132 0.80 6.57 20.07
CA SER A 132 0.27 7.45 21.12
C SER A 132 -0.14 6.69 22.37
N ALA A 133 -0.69 5.48 22.22
CA ALA A 133 -1.12 4.64 23.33
C ALA A 133 0.04 3.95 24.06
N THR A 134 1.13 3.68 23.34
CA THR A 134 2.35 3.08 23.90
C THR A 134 3.31 4.11 24.50
N ALA A 135 3.12 5.41 24.20
CA ALA A 135 3.87 6.50 24.80
C ALA A 135 3.62 6.63 26.32
N SER A 136 4.69 6.81 27.11
CA SER A 136 4.59 7.02 28.56
C SER A 136 3.74 8.25 28.89
N ARG A 137 2.78 8.12 29.84
CA ARG A 137 1.82 9.17 30.25
C ARG A 137 2.44 10.53 30.65
N SER A 138 3.73 10.57 31.01
CA SER A 138 4.48 11.80 31.34
C SER A 138 4.97 12.60 30.11
N ARG A 139 4.89 12.04 28.88
CA ARG A 139 5.35 12.67 27.63
C ARG A 139 4.23 13.34 26.84
N LYS A 140 3.41 14.17 27.48
CA LYS A 140 2.38 14.97 26.77
C LYS A 140 2.96 16.18 25.99
N ARG A 141 4.28 16.26 25.86
CA ARG A 141 5.01 17.17 24.96
C ARG A 141 6.18 16.39 24.35
N GLN A 142 5.90 15.51 23.40
CA GLN A 142 6.95 14.86 22.61
C GLN A 142 7.60 15.92 21.72
N SER A 143 8.93 15.92 21.65
CA SER A 143 9.62 16.55 20.51
C SER A 143 9.33 15.76 19.24
N ASP A 144 9.51 16.37 18.08
CA ASP A 144 9.36 15.69 16.79
C ASP A 144 10.24 14.42 16.70
N GLU A 145 11.40 14.42 17.36
CA GLU A 145 12.30 13.27 17.47
C GLU A 145 11.71 12.14 18.31
N GLU A 146 11.11 12.44 19.48
CA GLU A 146 10.47 11.43 20.32
C GLU A 146 9.25 10.82 19.63
N TYR A 147 8.50 11.63 18.88
CA TYR A 147 7.38 11.18 18.08
C TYR A 147 7.83 10.24 16.95
N ALA A 148 8.84 10.64 16.19
CA ALA A 148 9.38 9.82 15.10
C ALA A 148 9.96 8.49 15.60
N ALA A 149 10.62 8.48 16.77
CA ALA A 149 11.12 7.26 17.39
C ALA A 149 9.98 6.30 17.78
N ALA A 150 8.88 6.82 18.33
CA ALA A 150 7.69 6.01 18.65
C ALA A 150 7.06 5.42 17.38
N LEU A 151 6.89 6.22 16.33
CA LEU A 151 6.37 5.75 15.04
C LEU A 151 7.27 4.68 14.41
N SER A 152 8.59 4.89 14.45
CA SER A 152 9.58 3.95 13.89
C SER A 152 9.47 2.57 14.52
N SER A 153 9.33 2.49 15.84
CA SER A 153 9.19 1.22 16.55
C SER A 153 7.90 0.48 16.20
N VAL A 154 6.78 1.23 16.14
CA VAL A 154 5.47 0.66 15.77
C VAL A 154 5.48 0.20 14.32
N LEU A 155 5.93 1.03 13.38
CA LEU A 155 6.05 0.67 11.97
C LEU A 155 6.89 -0.61 11.79
N LEU A 156 8.05 -0.68 12.44
CA LEU A 156 8.93 -1.84 12.33
C LEU A 156 8.25 -3.12 12.80
N LYS A 157 7.57 -3.09 13.95
CA LYS A 157 6.79 -4.23 14.45
C LYS A 157 5.75 -4.70 13.42
N HIS A 158 5.05 -3.76 12.79
CA HIS A 158 4.05 -4.06 11.76
C HIS A 158 4.66 -4.66 10.50
N ARG A 159 5.72 -4.06 9.97
CA ARG A 159 6.44 -4.59 8.79
C ARG A 159 7.01 -5.98 9.04
N MET A 160 7.54 -6.25 10.24
CA MET A 160 8.00 -7.58 10.62
C MET A 160 6.86 -8.61 10.72
N SER A 161 5.69 -8.19 11.20
CA SER A 161 4.52 -9.07 11.29
C SER A 161 3.96 -9.39 9.90
N GLN A 162 3.92 -8.41 9.00
CA GLN A 162 3.59 -8.62 7.59
C GLN A 162 4.59 -9.55 6.91
N GLU A 163 5.90 -9.35 7.10
CA GLU A 163 6.95 -10.27 6.60
C GLU A 163 6.70 -11.70 7.11
N ALA A 164 6.42 -11.88 8.40
CA ALA A 164 6.18 -13.19 8.97
C ALA A 164 4.91 -13.86 8.40
N ALA A 165 3.81 -13.13 8.27
CA ALA A 165 2.56 -13.64 7.70
C ALA A 165 2.74 -14.02 6.22
N THR A 166 3.40 -13.15 5.43
CA THR A 166 3.74 -13.44 4.04
C THR A 166 4.67 -14.66 3.94
N ASN A 167 5.65 -14.82 4.83
CA ASN A 167 6.54 -15.98 4.85
C ASN A 167 5.85 -17.28 5.28
N ASP A 168 4.93 -17.26 6.25
CA ASP A 168 4.13 -18.43 6.63
C ASP A 168 3.19 -18.84 5.51
N PHE A 169 2.49 -17.86 4.93
CA PHE A 169 1.74 -18.04 3.68
C PHE A 169 2.65 -18.68 2.62
N TYR A 170 3.88 -18.18 2.48
CA TYR A 170 4.82 -18.72 1.53
C TYR A 170 5.22 -20.18 1.79
N GLY A 171 5.56 -20.53 3.02
CA GLY A 171 5.90 -21.90 3.39
C GLY A 171 4.76 -22.90 3.18
N ARG A 172 3.50 -22.49 3.35
CA ARG A 172 2.31 -23.37 3.15
C ARG A 172 2.04 -23.72 1.69
N PHE A 173 2.57 -22.93 0.78
CA PHE A 173 2.42 -23.03 -0.67
C PHE A 173 3.68 -23.59 -1.34
N ASP A 174 4.69 -24.00 -0.56
CA ASP A 174 5.88 -24.70 -1.04
C ASP A 174 5.45 -26.06 -1.59
N HIS A 175 4.95 -26.04 -2.82
CA HIS A 175 4.53 -27.22 -3.55
C HIS A 175 5.77 -27.86 -4.18
N PRO A 176 5.89 -29.20 -4.14
CA PRO A 176 7.04 -29.90 -4.72
C PRO A 176 7.23 -29.62 -6.22
N ASN A 177 6.18 -29.13 -6.91
CA ASN A 177 6.26 -28.58 -8.25
C ASN A 177 5.50 -27.23 -8.28
N PRO A 178 6.11 -26.13 -8.76
CA PRO A 178 5.43 -24.85 -8.85
C PRO A 178 4.23 -24.94 -9.80
N LEU A 179 3.09 -24.35 -9.42
CA LEU A 179 1.87 -24.34 -10.23
C LEU A 179 1.96 -23.28 -11.32
N TRP A 180 1.30 -23.48 -12.47
CA TRP A 180 1.19 -22.42 -13.46
C TRP A 180 0.32 -21.29 -12.92
N LEU A 181 0.74 -20.04 -13.04
CA LEU A 181 -0.12 -18.90 -12.69
C LEU A 181 -1.18 -18.75 -13.79
N ASP A 182 -2.33 -19.38 -13.59
CA ASP A 182 -3.51 -19.28 -14.46
C ASP A 182 -4.78 -19.12 -13.59
N PRO A 183 -5.95 -18.83 -14.20
CA PRO A 183 -7.20 -18.70 -13.45
C PRO A 183 -7.56 -19.93 -12.61
N ASN A 184 -7.21 -21.14 -13.07
CA ASN A 184 -7.51 -22.36 -12.32
C ASN A 184 -6.65 -22.43 -11.06
N ALA A 185 -5.38 -22.06 -11.13
CA ALA A 185 -4.50 -21.99 -9.96
C ALA A 185 -4.97 -20.92 -8.97
N LEU A 186 -5.42 -19.75 -9.44
CA LEU A 186 -5.99 -18.73 -8.56
C LEU A 186 -7.30 -19.20 -7.91
N SER A 187 -8.17 -19.88 -8.68
CA SER A 187 -9.39 -20.50 -8.14
C SER A 187 -9.10 -21.61 -7.13
N PHE A 188 -7.99 -22.34 -7.30
CA PHE A 188 -7.53 -23.32 -6.34
C PHE A 188 -7.13 -22.69 -5.01
N PHE A 189 -6.64 -21.45 -4.99
CA PHE A 189 -6.20 -20.79 -3.75
C PHE A 189 -7.25 -19.89 -3.09
N LEU A 190 -8.11 -19.24 -3.86
CA LEU A 190 -9.10 -18.28 -3.33
C LEU A 190 -10.55 -18.69 -3.60
N GLY A 191 -10.78 -19.80 -4.30
CA GLY A 191 -12.12 -20.29 -4.61
C GLY A 191 -12.80 -21.00 -3.43
N PRO A 192 -14.09 -21.33 -3.57
CA PRO A 192 -14.87 -22.05 -2.55
C PRO A 192 -14.27 -23.42 -2.20
N ASP A 193 -13.63 -24.04 -3.18
CA ASP A 193 -13.00 -25.36 -3.10
C ASP A 193 -11.52 -25.31 -2.72
N ALA A 194 -11.01 -24.14 -2.30
CA ALA A 194 -9.62 -24.01 -1.90
C ALA A 194 -9.24 -25.03 -0.81
N PRO A 195 -8.04 -25.62 -0.82
CA PRO A 195 -7.59 -26.50 0.25
C PRO A 195 -7.73 -25.86 1.63
N GLN A 196 -8.02 -26.66 2.66
CA GLN A 196 -8.29 -26.17 4.03
C GLN A 196 -7.18 -25.26 4.56
N GLN A 197 -5.92 -25.53 4.21
CA GLN A 197 -4.78 -24.70 4.61
C GLN A 197 -4.81 -23.28 4.01
N PHE A 198 -5.60 -23.03 2.96
CA PHE A 198 -5.75 -21.74 2.28
C PHE A 198 -7.12 -21.09 2.51
N LYS A 199 -8.07 -21.80 3.15
CA LYS A 199 -9.41 -21.27 3.47
C LYS A 199 -9.42 -20.22 4.58
N ALA A 200 -8.34 -20.10 5.35
CA ALA A 200 -8.26 -19.06 6.37
C ALA A 200 -8.27 -17.68 5.71
N LEU A 201 -9.20 -16.81 6.13
CA LEU A 201 -9.36 -15.46 5.61
C LEU A 201 -8.05 -14.68 5.59
N GLU A 202 -7.24 -14.84 6.64
CA GLU A 202 -5.91 -14.21 6.74
C GLU A 202 -4.97 -14.62 5.59
N HIS A 203 -4.97 -15.89 5.19
CA HIS A 203 -4.14 -16.36 4.07
C HIS A 203 -4.64 -15.81 2.73
N GLN A 204 -5.96 -15.73 2.54
CA GLN A 204 -6.55 -15.12 1.34
C GLN A 204 -6.19 -13.64 1.26
N MET A 205 -6.22 -12.92 2.38
CA MET A 205 -5.81 -11.52 2.47
C MET A 205 -4.31 -11.35 2.22
N CYS A 206 -3.46 -12.23 2.75
CA CYS A 206 -2.02 -12.23 2.43
C CYS A 206 -1.80 -12.35 0.92
N PHE A 207 -2.47 -13.30 0.27
CA PHE A 207 -2.34 -13.48 -1.18
C PHE A 207 -2.80 -12.25 -1.97
N VAL A 208 -4.00 -11.74 -1.69
CA VAL A 208 -4.54 -10.56 -2.38
C VAL A 208 -3.64 -9.34 -2.14
N SER A 209 -3.11 -9.18 -0.92
CA SER A 209 -2.16 -8.10 -0.61
C SER A 209 -0.88 -8.20 -1.45
N GLU A 210 -0.34 -9.40 -1.67
CA GLU A 210 0.85 -9.60 -2.51
C GLU A 210 0.56 -9.29 -4.00
N VAL A 211 -0.61 -9.69 -4.51
CA VAL A 211 -1.06 -9.33 -5.86
C VAL A 211 -1.20 -7.82 -6.03
N GLN A 212 -1.81 -7.13 -5.06
CA GLN A 212 -1.96 -5.68 -5.09
C GLN A 212 -0.61 -4.94 -5.03
N ARG A 213 0.31 -5.39 -4.16
CA ARG A 213 1.67 -4.83 -4.07
C ARG A 213 2.45 -5.01 -5.36
N PHE A 214 2.38 -6.20 -5.97
CA PHE A 214 3.02 -6.45 -7.25
C PHE A 214 2.43 -5.56 -8.36
N ARG A 215 1.10 -5.42 -8.41
CA ARG A 215 0.43 -4.53 -9.37
C ARG A 215 0.99 -3.11 -9.28
N ASP A 216 1.03 -2.55 -8.07
CA ASP A 216 1.50 -1.17 -7.86
C ASP A 216 3.00 -1.06 -8.16
N ALA A 217 3.84 -1.98 -7.69
CA ALA A 217 5.27 -1.96 -7.97
C ALA A 217 5.59 -2.06 -9.47
N SER A 218 4.97 -3.02 -10.15
CA SER A 218 5.18 -3.26 -11.58
C SER A 218 4.68 -2.10 -12.45
N TYR A 219 3.65 -1.38 -11.99
CA TYR A 219 3.14 -0.19 -12.66
C TYR A 219 4.18 0.96 -12.70
N PHE A 220 4.97 1.12 -11.63
CA PHE A 220 5.90 2.25 -11.49
C PHE A 220 7.36 1.95 -11.82
N GLN A 221 7.76 0.67 -11.76
CA GLN A 221 9.16 0.27 -11.88
C GLN A 221 9.49 -0.41 -13.22
N ALA A 222 8.51 -1.04 -13.87
CA ALA A 222 8.75 -1.67 -15.17
C ALA A 222 8.63 -0.62 -16.29
N GLU A 223 9.71 -0.42 -17.05
CA GLU A 223 9.74 0.44 -18.23
C GLU A 223 9.30 -0.32 -19.50
N SER A 224 9.27 -1.66 -19.43
CA SER A 224 8.86 -2.54 -20.51
C SER A 224 8.06 -3.76 -20.04
N ASP A 225 7.34 -4.40 -20.95
CA ASP A 225 6.64 -5.66 -20.67
C ASP A 225 7.61 -6.82 -20.33
N VAL A 226 8.86 -6.75 -20.81
CA VAL A 226 9.90 -7.74 -20.49
C VAL A 226 10.31 -7.60 -19.03
N GLU A 227 10.61 -6.40 -18.57
CA GLU A 227 10.92 -6.13 -17.17
C GLU A 227 9.74 -6.47 -16.26
N ARG A 228 8.50 -6.19 -16.71
CA ARG A 228 7.30 -6.57 -15.95
C ARG A 228 7.21 -8.09 -15.76
N ASP A 229 7.53 -8.86 -16.79
CA ASP A 229 7.55 -10.32 -16.74
C ASP A 229 8.69 -10.85 -15.85
N GLU A 230 9.87 -10.23 -15.88
CA GLU A 230 10.97 -10.55 -14.98
C GLU A 230 10.62 -10.24 -13.52
N MET A 231 10.03 -9.07 -13.26
CA MET A 231 9.52 -8.71 -11.94
C MET A 231 8.49 -9.72 -11.45
N LEU A 232 7.53 -10.14 -12.30
CA LEU A 232 6.52 -11.14 -11.94
C LEU A 232 7.17 -12.46 -11.53
N LYS A 233 8.17 -12.92 -12.31
CA LYS A 233 8.95 -14.14 -12.03
C LYS A 233 9.70 -14.08 -10.72
N ILE A 234 10.28 -12.92 -10.39
CA ILE A 234 11.04 -12.74 -9.15
C ILE A 234 10.08 -12.62 -7.95
N TRP A 235 9.00 -11.84 -8.08
CA TRP A 235 8.06 -11.54 -7.00
C TRP A 235 7.33 -12.78 -6.49
N PHE A 236 6.82 -13.61 -7.40
CA PHE A 236 6.11 -14.84 -7.08
C PHE A 236 6.99 -16.09 -7.23
N ARG A 237 8.32 -15.92 -7.22
CA ARG A 237 9.27 -17.03 -7.40
C ARG A 237 9.02 -18.13 -6.37
N GLY A 238 8.90 -19.37 -6.85
CA GLY A 238 8.69 -20.55 -6.00
C GLY A 238 7.23 -20.84 -5.66
N PHE A 239 6.30 -19.97 -6.05
CA PHE A 239 4.85 -20.13 -5.88
C PHE A 239 4.22 -20.59 -7.16
N PHE A 240 4.49 -19.80 -8.20
CA PHE A 240 3.97 -20.03 -9.52
C PHE A 240 5.10 -20.05 -10.54
N ILE A 241 4.86 -20.74 -11.65
CA ILE A 241 5.49 -20.45 -12.93
C ILE A 241 4.64 -19.34 -13.55
N PRO A 242 5.09 -18.08 -13.51
CA PRO A 242 4.25 -16.98 -13.94
C PRO A 242 4.12 -16.96 -15.45
N ARG A 243 2.94 -16.53 -15.92
CA ARG A 243 2.66 -16.30 -17.34
C ARG A 243 2.04 -14.93 -17.51
N ARG A 244 2.75 -14.07 -18.22
CA ARG A 244 2.32 -12.68 -18.48
C ARG A 244 0.90 -12.56 -19.04
N GLU A 245 0.46 -13.53 -19.83
CA GLU A 245 -0.87 -13.55 -20.46
C GLU A 245 -2.03 -13.58 -19.44
N TYR A 246 -1.77 -14.07 -18.23
CA TYR A 246 -2.78 -14.16 -17.16
C TYR A 246 -2.62 -13.08 -16.08
N MET A 247 -1.74 -12.09 -16.27
CA MET A 247 -1.45 -11.07 -15.26
C MET A 247 -2.68 -10.18 -14.99
N GLN A 248 -3.41 -9.78 -16.03
CA GLN A 248 -4.63 -8.99 -15.86
C GLN A 248 -5.73 -9.80 -15.17
N GLU A 249 -5.89 -11.06 -15.57
CA GLU A 249 -6.87 -11.97 -14.96
C GLU A 249 -6.56 -12.20 -13.47
N MET A 250 -5.28 -12.27 -13.09
CA MET A 250 -4.86 -12.31 -11.69
C MET A 250 -5.30 -11.07 -10.92
N PHE A 251 -5.13 -9.87 -11.49
CA PHE A 251 -5.57 -8.63 -10.86
C PHE A 251 -7.09 -8.59 -10.70
N ASP A 252 -7.82 -8.93 -11.76
CA ASP A 252 -9.29 -8.91 -11.77
C ASP A 252 -9.85 -9.92 -10.76
N TYR A 253 -9.27 -11.11 -10.70
CA TYR A 253 -9.69 -12.15 -9.78
C TYR A 253 -9.38 -11.80 -8.32
N ALA A 254 -8.21 -11.20 -8.04
CA ALA A 254 -7.86 -10.74 -6.70
C ALA A 254 -8.81 -9.61 -6.23
N ASP A 255 -9.14 -8.66 -7.10
CA ASP A 255 -10.08 -7.59 -6.80
C ASP A 255 -11.52 -8.13 -6.64
N ALA A 256 -11.92 -9.15 -7.40
CA ALA A 256 -13.21 -9.82 -7.24
C ALA A 256 -13.31 -10.59 -5.92
N CYS A 257 -12.26 -11.33 -5.56
CA CYS A 257 -12.17 -12.01 -4.26
C CYS A 257 -12.23 -10.98 -3.13
N LEU A 258 -11.47 -9.89 -3.20
CA LEU A 258 -11.50 -8.85 -2.18
C LEU A 258 -12.91 -8.29 -1.95
N ARG A 259 -13.71 -8.13 -3.02
CA ARG A 259 -15.11 -7.68 -2.93
C ARG A 259 -16.05 -8.69 -2.27
N SER A 260 -15.73 -9.98 -2.33
CA SER A 260 -16.58 -11.04 -1.78
C SER A 260 -16.25 -11.40 -0.33
N LEU A 261 -15.09 -10.98 0.18
CA LEU A 261 -14.67 -11.25 1.56
C LEU A 261 -15.43 -10.35 2.56
N GLU A 262 -15.88 -10.95 3.66
CA GLU A 262 -16.63 -10.25 4.71
C GLU A 262 -15.77 -9.19 5.41
N GLY A 263 -16.38 -8.05 5.77
CA GLY A 263 -15.69 -6.97 6.52
C GLY A 263 -14.81 -6.07 5.66
N MET A 264 -14.93 -6.12 4.34
CA MET A 264 -14.17 -5.30 3.39
C MET A 264 -14.80 -3.93 3.09
N ASP A 265 -16.07 -3.76 3.48
CA ASP A 265 -16.72 -2.46 3.57
C ASP A 265 -16.39 -1.85 4.95
N ASP A 266 -15.79 -0.66 4.94
CA ASP A 266 -15.45 0.08 6.16
C ASP A 266 -16.67 0.83 6.75
N GLY A 267 -17.85 0.71 6.12
CA GLY A 267 -19.07 1.39 6.51
C GLY A 267 -19.04 2.91 6.26
N ALA A 268 -17.99 3.44 5.62
CA ALA A 268 -17.80 4.86 5.35
C ALA A 268 -18.24 5.27 3.93
N GLY A 269 -18.96 4.41 3.22
CA GLY A 269 -19.64 4.77 1.98
C GLY A 269 -18.68 5.03 0.82
N ASN A 270 -17.82 4.05 0.51
CA ASN A 270 -17.37 3.62 -0.83
C ASN A 270 -15.85 3.32 -0.96
N LEU A 271 -15.04 3.41 0.10
CA LEU A 271 -13.63 2.97 0.04
C LEU A 271 -13.48 1.55 0.58
N MET A 272 -13.37 0.59 -0.35
CA MET A 272 -13.02 -0.78 0.01
C MET A 272 -11.66 -0.82 0.72
N MET A 273 -11.64 -1.44 1.89
CA MET A 273 -10.41 -1.71 2.64
C MET A 273 -9.44 -2.48 1.72
N SER A 274 -8.13 -2.19 1.77
CA SER A 274 -7.17 -3.05 1.08
C SER A 274 -6.87 -4.28 1.94
N ALA A 275 -6.44 -5.37 1.33
CA ALA A 275 -6.04 -6.55 2.07
C ALA A 275 -4.90 -6.25 3.06
N ALA A 276 -3.95 -5.38 2.67
CA ALA A 276 -2.87 -4.92 3.55
C ALA A 276 -3.39 -4.18 4.80
N MET A 277 -4.44 -3.35 4.66
CA MET A 277 -5.07 -2.68 5.78
C MET A 277 -5.85 -3.65 6.67
N TRP A 278 -6.57 -4.60 6.07
CA TRP A 278 -7.29 -5.62 6.82
C TRP A 278 -6.34 -6.44 7.70
N LEU A 279 -5.19 -6.86 7.13
CA LEU A 279 -4.14 -7.58 7.86
C LEU A 279 -3.60 -6.74 9.01
N HIS A 280 -3.38 -5.45 8.77
CA HIS A 280 -2.93 -4.52 9.81
C HIS A 280 -3.93 -4.41 10.97
N GLU A 281 -5.22 -4.21 10.69
CA GLU A 281 -6.22 -4.10 11.75
C GLU A 281 -6.32 -5.37 12.61
N HIS A 282 -6.23 -6.55 11.98
CA HIS A 282 -6.30 -7.83 12.69
C HIS A 282 -5.06 -8.08 13.55
N GLN A 283 -3.86 -7.67 13.09
CA GLN A 283 -2.63 -7.78 13.86
C GLN A 283 -2.61 -6.90 15.13
N THR A 284 -3.44 -5.85 15.19
CA THR A 284 -3.56 -5.00 16.39
C THR A 284 -4.49 -5.58 17.47
N ASN A 285 -4.97 -6.82 17.33
CA ASN A 285 -6.00 -7.44 18.19
C ASN A 285 -7.27 -6.57 18.32
N GLY A 286 -7.58 -5.76 17.31
CA GLY A 286 -8.75 -4.89 17.29
C GLY A 286 -8.72 -3.70 18.28
N LYS A 287 -7.60 -3.43 18.96
CA LYS A 287 -7.47 -2.30 19.89
C LYS A 287 -7.34 -0.94 19.19
N PHE A 288 -6.79 -0.95 17.98
CA PHE A 288 -6.48 0.25 17.20
C PHE A 288 -7.13 0.16 15.81
N LYS A 289 -8.36 -0.37 15.74
CA LYS A 289 -9.14 -0.39 14.50
C LYS A 289 -9.22 1.01 13.90
N ILE A 290 -9.21 1.11 12.58
CA ILE A 290 -9.39 2.37 11.88
C ILE A 290 -10.71 2.96 12.38
N SER A 291 -10.62 4.04 13.15
CA SER A 291 -11.81 4.79 13.51
C SER A 291 -12.40 5.32 12.21
N PRO A 292 -13.73 5.21 12.00
CA PRO A 292 -14.35 5.85 10.85
C PRO A 292 -13.89 7.30 10.81
N PRO A 293 -13.58 7.86 9.61
CA PRO A 293 -13.21 9.27 9.50
C PRO A 293 -14.25 10.06 10.29
N SER A 294 -13.78 10.85 11.27
CA SER A 294 -14.68 11.60 12.13
C SER A 294 -15.57 12.47 11.24
N LEU A 295 -16.81 12.05 11.05
CA LEU A 295 -17.88 12.85 10.49
C LEU A 295 -18.07 14.01 11.47
N ARG A 296 -17.31 15.09 11.27
CA ARG A 296 -17.70 16.38 11.80
C ARG A 296 -18.91 16.78 10.96
N TYR A 297 -20.08 16.42 11.49
CA TYR A 297 -21.36 16.98 11.08
C TYR A 297 -21.33 18.50 11.19
#